data_AF-A0A0Q8C9F8-F1
#
_entry.id   AF-A0A0Q8C9F8-F1
#
_cell.length_a   1.000
_cell.length_b   1.000
_cell.length_c   1.000
_cell.angle_alpha   90.00
_cell.angle_beta   90.00
_cell.angle_gamma   90.00
#
_symmetry.space_group_name_H-M   'P 1'
#
loop_
_entity.id
_entity.type
_entity.pdbx_description
1 polymer ?
#
loop_
_entity_poly.entity_id
_entity_poly.type
_entity_poly.pdbx_seq_one_letter_code
_entity_poly.pdbx_strand_id
1 'polypeptide(L)'
;MTSPPRSLLHRIGAVVAAVVLAGIVIAGSPAPGAVAGGYAAAGPAASLGASTLAMAQSHPFYAAAVGAEQTDGDDFDPGLIISDYNFFNSAAMTEEQVQDFLDSAPCKPRDDSPCLLDFTQDTTFQAAVERGHCDAYLPGQDESAARIITKVAAACGVSPRVLLVLLQKEQSLVTRPNASGYLRATGYGCPDTADCDQKYFGFFNQVYNAAWQFRQYTQHPDRAFRIGEVPVGFNPDTGCGSTVVKVVNQATANLYNYTPYQPNKAALADLKGEGDGCSTHGNLNFWLLYSKWFGAPDTEPYPTVFGPCANLVGGQPCASPRWVLDDVEDVEAR
;
A
#
# COMPACT_ATOMS: atom_id res chain seq x y z
N MET A 1 5.55 -19.40 55.53
CA MET A 1 6.76 -19.42 56.38
C MET A 1 7.64 -20.59 55.93
N THR A 2 8.70 -20.31 55.17
CA THR A 2 10.00 -21.01 55.13
C THR A 2 10.77 -20.42 53.93
N SER A 3 11.95 -19.88 54.23
CA SER A 3 12.87 -19.18 53.33
C SER A 3 13.68 -20.15 52.44
N PRO A 4 14.37 -19.65 51.38
CA PRO A 4 14.92 -20.44 50.27
C PRO A 4 16.41 -20.80 50.45
N PRO A 5 17.02 -21.54 49.51
CA PRO A 5 18.48 -21.56 49.35
C PRO A 5 18.97 -20.62 48.24
N ARG A 6 20.16 -20.06 48.49
CA ARG A 6 20.95 -19.16 47.66
C ARG A 6 21.98 -19.92 46.80
N SER A 7 22.54 -19.16 45.85
CA SER A 7 23.82 -19.34 45.13
C SER A 7 23.68 -20.00 43.75
N LEU A 8 24.40 -19.58 42.69
CA LEU A 8 25.80 -19.17 42.65
C LEU A 8 26.05 -18.12 41.54
N LEU A 9 26.97 -17.20 41.81
CA LEU A 9 27.58 -16.28 40.85
C LEU A 9 28.29 -17.03 39.72
N HIS A 10 28.25 -16.50 38.49
CA HIS A 10 29.40 -16.52 37.58
C HIS A 10 29.52 -15.19 36.84
N ARG A 11 30.66 -14.54 37.02
CA ARG A 11 31.16 -13.38 36.28
C ARG A 11 31.97 -13.88 35.08
N ILE A 12 31.65 -13.46 33.87
CA ILE A 12 32.55 -13.32 32.71
C ILE A 12 31.89 -12.21 31.88
N GLY A 13 32.45 -11.03 31.61
CA GLY A 13 33.81 -10.72 31.15
C GLY A 13 33.63 -10.05 29.78
N ALA A 14 33.63 -8.72 29.75
CA ALA A 14 33.47 -7.92 28.54
C ALA A 14 34.69 -8.06 27.61
N VAL A 15 34.47 -8.16 26.30
CA VAL A 15 35.49 -7.83 25.29
C VAL A 15 34.83 -6.98 24.21
N VAL A 16 35.24 -5.71 24.21
CA VAL A 16 35.04 -4.73 23.15
C VAL A 16 36.11 -4.98 22.08
N ALA A 17 35.72 -5.07 20.81
CA ALA A 17 36.65 -4.99 19.69
C ALA A 17 36.14 -3.95 18.69
N ALA A 18 36.70 -2.75 18.80
CA ALA A 18 36.62 -1.72 17.78
C ALA A 18 37.66 -2.03 16.69
N VAL A 19 37.23 -2.05 15.42
CA VAL A 19 38.14 -2.08 14.28
C VAL A 19 38.12 -0.71 13.61
N VAL A 20 39.22 0.01 13.80
CA VAL A 20 39.61 1.19 13.05
C VAL A 20 40.43 0.71 11.86
N LEU A 21 40.05 1.09 10.63
CA LEU A 21 40.92 0.98 9.47
C LEU A 21 41.15 2.38 8.89
N ALA A 22 42.40 2.80 9.01
CA ALA A 22 42.95 4.05 8.53
C ALA A 22 43.10 4.04 7.01
N GLY A 23 42.98 5.24 6.42
CA GLY A 23 43.15 5.48 5.00
C GLY A 23 44.59 5.34 4.52
N ILE A 24 44.71 5.13 3.21
CA ILE A 24 45.95 5.32 2.46
C ILE A 24 45.65 6.25 1.28
N VAL A 25 46.30 7.41 1.32
CA VAL A 25 46.45 8.36 0.22
C VAL A 25 47.62 7.87 -0.65
N ILE A 26 47.44 7.77 -1.96
CA ILE A 26 48.55 7.69 -2.92
C ILE A 26 48.31 8.75 -3.99
N ALA A 27 49.13 9.81 -3.93
CA ALA A 27 49.34 10.74 -5.01
C ALA A 27 50.50 10.23 -5.89
N GLY A 28 50.41 10.43 -7.20
CA GLY A 28 51.57 10.29 -8.10
C GLY A 28 51.24 9.99 -9.56
N SER A 29 51.06 11.04 -10.37
CA SER A 29 51.32 11.00 -11.82
C SER A 29 52.83 10.97 -12.08
N PRO A 30 53.31 10.49 -13.25
CA PRO A 30 53.44 11.40 -14.40
C PRO A 30 53.18 10.77 -15.79
N ALA A 31 52.85 11.63 -16.75
CA ALA A 31 52.88 11.37 -18.21
C ALA A 31 54.33 11.20 -18.72
N PRO A 32 54.55 10.58 -19.91
CA PRO A 32 54.59 11.31 -21.20
C PRO A 32 53.90 10.49 -22.33
N GLY A 33 53.63 10.93 -23.56
CA GLY A 33 54.03 12.06 -24.39
C GLY A 33 53.37 11.85 -25.76
N ALA A 34 53.19 12.94 -26.50
CA ALA A 34 52.35 13.08 -27.69
C ALA A 34 52.80 12.30 -28.94
N VAL A 35 51.85 12.04 -29.85
CA VAL A 35 52.09 12.17 -31.29
C VAL A 35 50.89 12.82 -31.97
N ALA A 36 51.20 13.85 -32.75
CA ALA A 36 50.29 14.71 -33.48
C ALA A 36 49.77 14.05 -34.78
N GLY A 37 48.60 14.50 -35.22
CA GLY A 37 48.06 14.20 -36.54
C GLY A 37 46.83 15.07 -36.81
N GLY A 38 47.06 16.35 -37.10
CA GLY A 38 46.00 17.27 -37.52
C GLY A 38 45.76 17.17 -39.03
N TYR A 39 44.49 17.13 -39.42
CA TYR A 39 44.02 17.74 -40.66
C TYR A 39 42.73 18.50 -40.35
N ALA A 40 42.83 19.82 -40.41
CA ALA A 40 41.70 20.71 -40.46
C ALA A 40 41.15 20.73 -41.90
N ALA A 41 39.85 20.52 -42.05
CA ALA A 41 39.10 20.97 -43.21
C ALA A 41 37.77 21.52 -42.72
N ALA A 42 37.65 22.85 -42.78
CA ALA A 42 36.43 23.58 -42.51
C ALA A 42 35.42 23.34 -43.66
N GLY A 43 34.19 23.00 -43.29
CA GLY A 43 33.03 22.90 -44.16
C GLY A 43 31.77 23.23 -43.35
N PRO A 44 30.74 23.86 -43.95
CA PRO A 44 29.80 24.71 -43.24
C PRO A 44 28.85 23.93 -42.33
N ALA A 45 28.53 24.55 -41.21
CA ALA A 45 27.53 24.14 -40.25
C ALA A 45 26.17 23.92 -40.91
N ALA A 46 25.77 22.66 -41.04
CA ALA A 46 24.38 22.27 -41.11
C ALA A 46 24.00 21.75 -39.73
N SER A 47 23.49 22.65 -38.88
CA SER A 47 22.82 22.29 -37.64
C SER A 47 21.56 21.50 -38.02
N LEU A 48 21.66 20.17 -38.02
CA LEU A 48 20.48 19.32 -37.88
C LEU A 48 19.96 19.57 -36.47
N GLY A 49 19.05 20.54 -36.38
CA GLY A 49 18.19 20.69 -35.21
C GLY A 49 17.41 19.41 -35.08
N ALA A 50 17.91 18.49 -34.27
CA ALA A 50 17.10 17.43 -33.70
C ALA A 50 16.12 18.13 -32.77
N SER A 51 15.01 18.61 -33.34
CA SER A 51 13.81 18.93 -32.60
C SER A 51 13.35 17.62 -31.95
N THR A 52 13.87 17.32 -30.77
CA THR A 52 13.19 16.45 -29.84
C THR A 52 11.90 17.19 -29.48
N LEU A 53 10.85 16.95 -30.26
CA LEU A 53 9.50 17.08 -29.75
C LEU A 53 9.46 16.13 -28.55
N ALA A 54 9.69 16.69 -27.35
CA ALA A 54 9.15 16.12 -26.15
C ALA A 54 7.64 16.10 -26.37
N MET A 55 7.13 14.99 -26.89
CA MET A 55 5.72 14.69 -26.75
C MET A 55 5.53 14.60 -25.25
N ALA A 56 5.05 15.67 -24.64
CA ALA A 56 4.40 15.59 -23.35
C ALA A 56 3.29 14.57 -23.56
N GLN A 57 3.55 13.32 -23.18
CA GLN A 57 2.52 12.34 -23.02
C GLN A 57 1.69 12.87 -21.87
N SER A 58 0.69 13.67 -22.19
CA SER A 58 -0.41 13.96 -21.30
C SER A 58 -1.05 12.60 -21.03
N HIS A 59 -0.60 11.91 -19.99
CA HIS A 59 -1.17 10.64 -19.58
C HIS A 59 -2.63 10.93 -19.23
N PRO A 60 -3.59 10.43 -20.01
CA PRO A 60 -5.00 10.80 -19.87
C PRO A 60 -5.65 10.07 -18.67
N PHE A 61 -4.90 9.81 -17.59
CA PHE A 61 -5.43 9.15 -16.39
C PHE A 61 -6.62 9.92 -15.81
N TYR A 62 -6.61 11.26 -15.90
CA TYR A 62 -7.74 12.07 -15.45
C TYR A 62 -8.89 12.17 -16.45
N ALA A 63 -8.65 12.05 -17.76
CA ALA A 63 -9.73 12.17 -18.75
C ALA A 63 -10.68 10.97 -18.72
N ALA A 64 -10.21 9.80 -18.26
CA ALA A 64 -11.06 8.63 -18.05
C ALA A 64 -11.88 8.69 -16.75
N ALA A 65 -11.45 9.47 -15.74
CA ALA A 65 -12.17 9.63 -14.47
C ALA A 65 -13.32 10.65 -14.53
N VAL A 66 -13.45 11.44 -15.62
CA VAL A 66 -14.54 12.42 -15.79
C VAL A 66 -15.83 11.78 -16.37
N GLY A 67 -15.93 10.46 -16.38
CA GLY A 67 -17.07 9.73 -16.96
C GLY A 67 -17.56 8.53 -16.16
N ALA A 68 -17.08 8.29 -14.93
CA ALA A 68 -17.75 7.34 -14.06
C ALA A 68 -19.12 7.93 -13.71
N GLU A 69 -20.17 7.39 -14.33
CA GLU A 69 -21.53 7.64 -13.87
C GLU A 69 -21.58 7.45 -12.36
N GLN A 70 -22.36 8.30 -11.70
CA GLN A 70 -22.61 8.17 -10.28
C GLN A 70 -23.17 6.76 -10.08
N THR A 71 -22.36 5.87 -9.51
CA THR A 71 -22.73 4.48 -9.29
C THR A 71 -24.04 4.47 -8.51
N ASP A 72 -25.06 3.78 -9.00
CA ASP A 72 -26.33 3.68 -8.29
C ASP A 72 -26.11 2.86 -7.01
N GLY A 73 -26.88 3.12 -5.95
CA GLY A 73 -26.79 2.31 -4.72
C GLY A 73 -27.07 0.83 -5.00
N ASP A 74 -27.83 0.55 -6.05
CA ASP A 74 -28.13 -0.80 -6.54
C ASP A 74 -26.90 -1.52 -7.13
N ASP A 75 -25.82 -0.80 -7.49
CA ASP A 75 -24.56 -1.39 -7.99
C ASP A 75 -23.65 -1.88 -6.85
N PHE A 76 -23.96 -1.55 -5.58
CA PHE A 76 -23.17 -2.01 -4.44
C PHE A 76 -23.54 -3.45 -4.09
N ASP A 77 -22.63 -4.39 -4.37
CA ASP A 77 -22.73 -5.78 -3.90
C ASP A 77 -21.99 -5.96 -2.56
N PRO A 78 -22.68 -6.21 -1.43
CA PRO A 78 -22.02 -6.45 -0.15
C PRO A 78 -21.16 -7.73 -0.17
N GLY A 79 -21.41 -8.67 -1.08
CA GLY A 79 -20.64 -9.90 -1.25
C GLY A 79 -19.38 -9.77 -2.10
N LEU A 80 -19.28 -8.70 -2.91
CA LEU A 80 -18.15 -8.40 -3.82
C LEU A 80 -17.87 -6.89 -3.87
N ILE A 81 -17.24 -6.37 -2.81
CA ILE A 81 -16.93 -4.93 -2.73
C ILE A 81 -15.83 -4.55 -3.73
N ILE A 82 -14.85 -5.44 -3.92
CA ILE A 82 -13.70 -5.27 -4.83
C ILE A 82 -13.15 -6.65 -5.20
N SER A 83 -12.68 -6.82 -6.44
CA SER A 83 -12.05 -8.08 -6.89
C SER A 83 -10.70 -8.32 -6.19
N ASP A 84 -10.30 -9.60 -6.08
CA ASP A 84 -8.96 -9.94 -5.57
C ASP A 84 -7.87 -9.32 -6.45
N TYR A 85 -8.07 -9.29 -7.78
CA TYR A 85 -7.14 -8.66 -8.70
C TYR A 85 -6.92 -7.17 -8.36
N ASN A 86 -7.99 -6.39 -8.27
CA ASN A 86 -7.88 -4.96 -7.97
C ASN A 86 -7.30 -4.68 -6.58
N PHE A 87 -7.57 -5.56 -5.62
CA PHE A 87 -7.10 -5.39 -4.25
C PHE A 87 -5.61 -5.72 -4.09
N PHE A 88 -5.15 -6.81 -4.70
CA PHE A 88 -3.80 -7.36 -4.48
C PHE A 88 -2.80 -7.03 -5.59
N ASN A 89 -3.22 -6.37 -6.67
CA ASN A 89 -2.32 -5.95 -7.75
C ASN A 89 -1.43 -4.78 -7.29
N SER A 90 -0.28 -5.11 -6.70
CA SER A 90 0.73 -4.14 -6.27
C SER A 90 1.34 -3.32 -7.41
N ALA A 91 1.19 -3.78 -8.67
CA ALA A 91 1.63 -3.09 -9.87
C ALA A 91 0.53 -2.21 -10.50
N ALA A 92 -0.62 -2.01 -9.83
CA ALA A 92 -1.75 -1.24 -10.37
C ALA A 92 -1.44 0.25 -10.61
N MET A 93 -0.41 0.79 -9.95
CA MET A 93 0.14 2.12 -10.20
C MET A 93 1.66 2.12 -9.98
N THR A 94 2.39 2.81 -10.86
CA THR A 94 3.80 3.17 -10.64
C THR A 94 3.92 4.34 -9.66
N GLU A 95 5.13 4.61 -9.15
CA GLU A 95 5.38 5.76 -8.28
C GLU A 95 5.01 7.09 -8.94
N GLU A 96 5.36 7.26 -10.22
CA GLU A 96 5.00 8.43 -11.03
C GLU A 96 3.48 8.57 -11.13
N GLN A 97 2.74 7.49 -11.40
CA GLN A 97 1.28 7.53 -11.46
C GLN A 97 0.64 7.86 -10.11
N VAL A 98 1.22 7.40 -9.00
CA VAL A 98 0.76 7.79 -7.66
C VAL A 98 1.03 9.27 -7.42
N GLN A 99 2.20 9.77 -7.80
CA GLN A 99 2.51 11.20 -7.68
C GLN A 99 1.56 12.05 -8.54
N ASP A 100 1.35 11.68 -9.81
CA ASP A 100 0.41 12.36 -10.70
C ASP A 100 -1.01 12.40 -10.11
N PHE A 101 -1.46 11.32 -9.48
CA PHE A 101 -2.74 11.27 -8.77
C PHE A 101 -2.80 12.24 -7.59
N LEU A 102 -1.71 12.35 -6.81
CA LEU A 102 -1.63 13.27 -5.68
C LEU A 102 -1.54 14.73 -6.12
N ASP A 103 -0.81 15.02 -7.20
CA ASP A 103 -0.63 16.37 -7.77
C ASP A 103 -1.95 16.97 -8.27
N SER A 104 -2.86 16.10 -8.72
CA SER A 104 -4.16 16.45 -9.29
C SER A 104 -5.30 16.41 -8.28
N ALA A 105 -5.06 15.89 -7.08
CA ALA A 105 -6.04 15.87 -6.01
C ALA A 105 -6.34 17.30 -5.51
N PRO A 106 -7.61 17.68 -5.26
CA PRO A 106 -7.97 19.01 -4.79
C PRO A 106 -7.66 19.19 -3.30
N CYS A 107 -6.38 19.17 -2.94
CA CYS A 107 -5.91 19.21 -1.57
C CYS A 107 -6.05 20.60 -0.93
N LYS A 108 -6.66 20.63 0.26
CA LYS A 108 -6.84 21.81 1.12
C LYS A 108 -6.58 21.38 2.58
N PRO A 109 -5.34 21.49 3.08
CA PRO A 109 -5.00 21.15 4.46
C PRO A 109 -5.88 21.88 5.49
N ARG A 110 -6.12 21.23 6.63
CA ARG A 110 -6.92 21.82 7.73
C ARG A 110 -6.07 22.60 8.73
N ASP A 111 -4.75 22.45 8.65
CA ASP A 111 -3.73 23.10 9.46
C ASP A 111 -2.45 23.29 8.60
N ASP A 112 -1.31 23.55 9.23
CA ASP A 112 -0.02 23.76 8.56
C ASP A 112 0.62 22.47 8.00
N SER A 113 -0.06 21.32 8.08
CA SER A 113 0.45 20.07 7.52
C SER A 113 0.47 20.12 5.98
N PRO A 114 1.46 19.49 5.33
CA PRO A 114 1.54 19.49 3.88
C PRO A 114 0.44 18.63 3.25
N CYS A 115 0.15 18.89 1.98
CA CYS A 115 -0.55 17.94 1.13
C CYS A 115 0.30 16.68 0.91
N LEU A 116 -0.32 15.54 0.63
CA LEU A 116 0.44 14.31 0.34
C LEU A 116 1.39 14.47 -0.86
N LEU A 117 1.07 15.35 -1.80
CA LEU A 117 1.93 15.65 -2.95
C LEU A 117 3.28 16.27 -2.54
N ASP A 118 3.31 17.03 -1.44
CA ASP A 118 4.50 17.72 -0.90
C ASP A 118 5.08 17.00 0.33
N PHE A 119 4.41 15.96 0.82
CA PHE A 119 4.82 15.26 2.03
C PHE A 119 6.05 14.40 1.78
N THR A 120 7.02 14.50 2.68
CA THR A 120 8.20 13.65 2.72
C THR A 120 8.45 13.14 4.14
N GLN A 121 9.07 11.97 4.25
CA GLN A 121 9.46 11.38 5.52
C GLN A 121 10.66 10.46 5.36
N ASP A 122 11.56 10.46 6.34
CA ASP A 122 12.49 9.36 6.54
C ASP A 122 11.76 8.08 6.93
N THR A 123 12.13 6.97 6.31
CA THR A 123 11.57 5.65 6.62
C THR A 123 12.59 4.75 7.28
N THR A 124 12.09 3.74 7.97
CA THR A 124 12.92 2.76 8.68
C THR A 124 12.86 1.40 8.00
N PHE A 125 13.92 0.61 8.16
CA PHE A 125 13.94 -0.75 7.66
C PHE A 125 12.85 -1.58 8.34
N GLN A 126 12.12 -2.37 7.55
CA GLN A 126 11.23 -3.41 8.06
C GLN A 126 11.67 -4.76 7.50
N ALA A 127 11.89 -5.74 8.37
CA ALA A 127 12.23 -7.08 7.95
C ALA A 127 11.00 -7.81 7.38
N ALA A 128 11.24 -8.77 6.48
CA ALA A 128 10.23 -9.78 6.17
C ALA A 128 10.04 -10.68 7.41
N VAL A 129 8.90 -10.52 8.10
CA VAL A 129 8.65 -11.22 9.38
C VAL A 129 8.00 -12.58 9.16
N GLU A 130 7.02 -12.65 8.25
CA GLU A 130 6.22 -13.85 8.00
C GLU A 130 5.98 -14.01 6.50
N ARG A 131 6.06 -15.27 6.04
CA ARG A 131 5.90 -15.60 4.62
C ARG A 131 4.47 -15.32 4.17
N GLY A 132 4.34 -14.64 3.03
CA GLY A 132 3.03 -14.30 2.44
C GLY A 132 2.45 -12.97 2.93
N HIS A 133 3.16 -12.27 3.83
CA HIS A 133 2.83 -10.93 4.29
C HIS A 133 3.56 -9.86 3.50
N CYS A 134 4.48 -9.16 4.13
CA CYS A 134 5.33 -8.18 3.47
C CYS A 134 6.76 -8.70 3.39
N ASP A 135 7.36 -8.57 2.21
CA ASP A 135 8.80 -8.65 2.02
C ASP A 135 9.49 -7.48 2.73
N ALA A 136 10.83 -7.51 2.77
CA ALA A 136 11.60 -6.50 3.47
C ALA A 136 11.43 -5.10 2.82
N TYR A 137 11.12 -4.10 3.65
CA TYR A 137 11.11 -2.70 3.24
C TYR A 137 12.50 -2.09 3.49
N LEU A 138 13.16 -1.66 2.42
CA LEU A 138 14.44 -0.94 2.53
C LEU A 138 14.19 0.54 2.89
N PRO A 139 14.89 1.13 3.87
CA PRO A 139 14.68 2.52 4.28
C PRO A 139 15.15 3.52 3.23
N GLY A 140 14.66 4.74 3.32
CA GLY A 140 15.09 5.90 2.54
C GLY A 140 15.03 7.18 3.36
N GLN A 141 15.70 8.22 2.86
CA GLN A 141 15.65 9.57 3.41
C GLN A 141 14.72 10.42 2.54
N ASP A 142 13.97 11.33 3.17
CA ASP A 142 13.05 12.26 2.49
C ASP A 142 12.14 11.57 1.45
N GLU A 143 11.64 10.36 1.76
CA GLU A 143 10.78 9.64 0.81
C GLU A 143 9.44 10.34 0.68
N SER A 144 9.00 10.60 -0.56
CA SER A 144 7.68 11.16 -0.83
C SER A 144 6.56 10.20 -0.40
N ALA A 145 5.34 10.73 -0.23
CA ALA A 145 4.18 9.88 0.01
C ALA A 145 3.99 8.84 -1.10
N ALA A 146 4.20 9.22 -2.37
CA ALA A 146 4.09 8.33 -3.52
C ALA A 146 5.11 7.17 -3.45
N ARG A 147 6.35 7.48 -3.08
CA ARG A 147 7.43 6.50 -2.87
C ARG A 147 7.08 5.52 -1.76
N ILE A 148 6.61 6.03 -0.61
CA ILE A 148 6.23 5.21 0.54
C ILE A 148 5.08 4.26 0.16
N ILE A 149 4.01 4.78 -0.46
CA ILE A 149 2.84 3.99 -0.87
C ILE A 149 3.25 2.87 -1.82
N THR A 150 4.05 3.17 -2.84
CA THR A 150 4.43 2.18 -3.86
C THR A 150 5.42 1.14 -3.33
N LYS A 151 6.37 1.52 -2.49
CA LYS A 151 7.27 0.56 -1.83
C LYS A 151 6.52 -0.35 -0.86
N VAL A 152 5.57 0.17 -0.08
CA VAL A 152 4.72 -0.66 0.79
C VAL A 152 3.83 -1.58 -0.03
N ALA A 153 3.19 -1.08 -1.09
CA ALA A 153 2.39 -1.86 -2.00
C ALA A 153 3.17 -3.04 -2.59
N ALA A 154 4.38 -2.77 -3.09
CA ALA A 154 5.27 -3.78 -3.63
C ALA A 154 5.68 -4.81 -2.57
N ALA A 155 6.14 -4.36 -1.40
CA ALA A 155 6.57 -5.24 -0.32
C ALA A 155 5.44 -6.16 0.14
N CYS A 156 4.23 -5.64 0.30
CA CYS A 156 3.11 -6.37 0.88
C CYS A 156 2.20 -7.06 -0.14
N GLY A 157 2.37 -6.84 -1.45
CA GLY A 157 1.43 -7.39 -2.44
C GLY A 157 0.01 -6.85 -2.27
N VAL A 158 -0.13 -5.53 -2.08
CA VAL A 158 -1.41 -4.81 -1.97
C VAL A 158 -1.40 -3.65 -2.96
N SER A 159 -2.54 -3.36 -3.57
CA SER A 159 -2.66 -2.32 -4.60
C SER A 159 -2.41 -0.90 -4.06
N PRO A 160 -1.59 -0.06 -4.73
CA PRO A 160 -1.46 1.35 -4.40
C PRO A 160 -2.80 2.10 -4.41
N ARG A 161 -3.72 1.69 -5.29
CA ARG A 161 -5.08 2.27 -5.40
C ARG A 161 -5.88 2.05 -4.12
N VAL A 162 -5.80 0.84 -3.55
CA VAL A 162 -6.44 0.50 -2.28
C VAL A 162 -5.87 1.34 -1.15
N LEU A 163 -4.54 1.50 -1.09
CA LEU A 163 -3.89 2.31 -0.06
C LEU A 163 -4.31 3.79 -0.15
N LEU A 164 -4.42 4.34 -1.37
CA LEU A 164 -4.91 5.71 -1.58
C LEU A 164 -6.37 5.88 -1.12
N VAL A 165 -7.25 4.93 -1.45
CA VAL A 165 -8.64 4.94 -0.97
C VAL A 165 -8.70 4.87 0.54
N LEU A 166 -7.88 4.01 1.16
CA LEU A 166 -7.83 3.89 2.62
C LEU A 166 -7.40 5.20 3.29
N LEU A 167 -6.32 5.82 2.81
CA LEU A 167 -5.84 7.11 3.33
C LEU A 167 -6.92 8.21 3.29
N GLN A 168 -7.74 8.22 2.24
CA GLN A 168 -8.83 9.17 2.12
C GLN A 168 -10.04 8.80 2.98
N LYS A 169 -10.45 7.54 3.00
CA LYS A 169 -11.58 7.06 3.79
C LYS A 169 -11.34 7.30 5.28
N GLU A 170 -10.15 7.01 5.77
CA GLU A 170 -9.86 6.97 7.20
C GLU A 170 -9.52 8.35 7.76
N GLN A 171 -8.74 9.17 7.04
CA GLN A 171 -8.26 10.46 7.55
C GLN A 171 -8.42 11.62 6.56
N SER A 172 -9.04 11.40 5.41
CA SER A 172 -9.15 12.39 4.33
C SER A 172 -7.79 12.96 3.88
N LEU A 173 -6.68 12.21 4.01
CA LEU A 173 -5.34 12.77 3.80
C LEU A 173 -5.07 13.22 2.36
N VAL A 174 -5.74 12.61 1.37
CA VAL A 174 -5.60 12.99 -0.05
C VAL A 174 -6.18 14.39 -0.30
N THR A 175 -7.22 14.81 0.43
CA THR A 175 -7.95 16.05 0.14
C THR A 175 -7.90 17.10 1.24
N ARG A 176 -7.82 16.70 2.50
CA ARG A 176 -7.90 17.59 3.67
C ARG A 176 -7.02 17.10 4.82
N PRO A 177 -5.69 17.02 4.62
CA PRO A 177 -4.78 16.51 5.64
C PRO A 177 -4.70 17.42 6.86
N ASN A 178 -4.27 16.83 7.97
CA ASN A 178 -3.92 17.52 9.21
C ASN A 178 -2.92 16.68 10.02
N ALA A 179 -2.35 17.25 11.07
CA ALA A 179 -1.28 16.60 11.84
C ALA A 179 -1.73 15.27 12.47
N SER A 180 -2.94 15.25 13.03
CA SER A 180 -3.52 14.02 13.62
C SER A 180 -3.74 12.93 12.57
N GLY A 181 -4.12 13.30 11.35
CA GLY A 181 -4.32 12.39 10.24
C GLY A 181 -3.02 11.71 9.86
N TYR A 182 -1.90 12.44 9.80
CA TYR A 182 -0.59 11.84 9.52
C TYR A 182 -0.15 10.84 10.59
N LEU A 183 -0.51 11.06 11.86
CA LEU A 183 -0.23 10.11 12.93
C LEU A 183 -1.07 8.83 12.82
N ARG A 184 -2.27 8.91 12.23
CA ARG A 184 -3.29 7.84 12.23
C ARG A 184 -3.79 7.53 10.81
N ALA A 185 -2.91 7.63 9.82
CA ALA A 185 -3.24 7.76 8.40
C ALA A 185 -4.24 6.73 7.86
N THR A 186 -4.22 5.51 8.42
CA THR A 186 -5.11 4.41 8.04
C THR A 186 -6.00 3.95 9.19
N GLY A 187 -5.90 4.54 10.38
CA GLY A 187 -6.61 4.08 11.58
C GLY A 187 -6.04 2.78 12.17
N TYR A 188 -4.88 2.31 11.71
CA TYR A 188 -4.29 1.09 12.24
C TYR A 188 -3.88 1.27 13.72
N GLY A 189 -4.29 0.31 14.56
CA GLY A 189 -4.03 0.35 16.00
C GLY A 189 -4.91 1.34 16.76
N CYS A 190 -6.02 1.80 16.18
CA CYS A 190 -7.01 2.68 16.79
C CYS A 190 -8.34 1.95 17.02
N PRO A 191 -8.50 1.18 18.12
CA PRO A 191 -9.76 0.53 18.43
C PRO A 191 -10.83 1.56 18.84
N ASP A 192 -12.10 1.33 18.47
CA ASP A 192 -13.20 2.24 18.83
C ASP A 192 -13.41 2.39 20.36
N THR A 193 -12.94 1.41 21.15
CA THR A 193 -13.16 1.34 22.61
C THR A 193 -11.95 1.75 23.45
N ALA A 194 -10.84 2.16 22.84
CA ALA A 194 -9.64 2.56 23.58
C ALA A 194 -8.80 3.58 22.80
N ASP A 195 -7.78 4.13 23.47
CA ASP A 195 -6.82 5.01 22.80
C ASP A 195 -6.03 4.25 21.74
N CYS A 196 -5.64 4.97 20.67
CA CYS A 196 -4.75 4.40 19.66
C CYS A 196 -3.39 4.06 20.26
N ASP A 197 -2.83 2.93 19.84
CA ASP A 197 -1.47 2.55 20.21
C ASP A 197 -0.44 3.46 19.50
N GLN A 198 0.19 4.33 20.29
CA GLN A 198 1.15 5.32 19.82
C GLN A 198 2.37 4.70 19.13
N LYS A 199 2.66 3.42 19.39
CA LYS A 199 3.73 2.67 18.69
C LYS A 199 3.56 2.70 17.17
N TYR A 200 2.32 2.77 16.68
CA TYR A 200 2.02 2.76 15.25
C TYR A 200 1.86 4.14 14.64
N PHE A 201 2.13 5.22 15.39
CA PHE A 201 1.98 6.56 14.85
C PHE A 201 2.98 6.88 13.76
N GLY A 202 2.53 7.72 12.81
CA GLY A 202 3.31 8.22 11.69
C GLY A 202 2.89 7.60 10.36
N PHE A 203 3.00 8.39 9.28
CA PHE A 203 2.47 8.03 7.97
C PHE A 203 3.00 6.68 7.47
N PHE A 204 4.33 6.52 7.43
CA PHE A 204 4.96 5.25 7.03
C PHE A 204 4.46 4.05 7.85
N ASN A 205 4.45 4.18 9.19
CA ASN A 205 4.02 3.10 10.07
C ASN A 205 2.56 2.70 9.82
N GLN A 206 1.68 3.69 9.65
CA GLN A 206 0.26 3.45 9.39
C GLN A 206 0.02 2.76 8.04
N VAL A 207 0.71 3.20 6.99
CA VAL A 207 0.58 2.61 5.64
C VAL A 207 1.14 1.18 5.62
N TYR A 208 2.34 0.97 6.17
CA TYR A 208 2.98 -0.37 6.23
C TYR A 208 2.13 -1.35 7.05
N ASN A 209 1.71 -0.98 8.26
CA ASN A 209 0.99 -1.90 9.13
C ASN A 209 -0.43 -2.20 8.62
N ALA A 210 -1.12 -1.25 7.97
CA ALA A 210 -2.39 -1.54 7.33
C ALA A 210 -2.23 -2.55 6.18
N ALA A 211 -1.22 -2.36 5.32
CA ALA A 211 -0.93 -3.32 4.24
C ALA A 211 -0.58 -4.70 4.79
N TRP A 212 0.28 -4.77 5.81
CA TRP A 212 0.62 -6.02 6.51
C TRP A 212 -0.62 -6.68 7.11
N GLN A 213 -1.53 -5.90 7.71
CA GLN A 213 -2.75 -6.41 8.32
C GLN A 213 -3.72 -7.03 7.30
N PHE A 214 -3.83 -6.47 6.10
CA PHE A 214 -4.59 -7.11 5.03
C PHE A 214 -4.00 -8.45 4.61
N ARG A 215 -2.66 -8.56 4.61
CA ARG A 215 -2.02 -9.86 4.38
C ARG A 215 -2.23 -10.83 5.52
N GLN A 216 -2.24 -10.38 6.77
CA GLN A 216 -2.59 -11.20 7.92
C GLN A 216 -4.03 -11.75 7.83
N TYR A 217 -4.99 -10.98 7.31
CA TYR A 217 -6.34 -11.49 7.04
C TYR A 217 -6.36 -12.51 5.91
N THR A 218 -5.51 -12.32 4.89
CA THR A 218 -5.38 -13.21 3.73
C THR A 218 -4.74 -14.56 4.11
N GLN A 219 -3.63 -14.54 4.85
CA GLN A 219 -2.90 -15.76 5.22
C GLN A 219 -3.57 -16.54 6.34
N HIS A 220 -4.36 -15.86 7.18
CA HIS A 220 -5.10 -16.47 8.28
C HIS A 220 -6.60 -16.13 8.14
N PRO A 221 -7.31 -16.74 7.16
CA PRO A 221 -8.67 -16.35 6.78
C PRO A 221 -9.77 -16.89 7.71
N ASP A 222 -9.44 -17.81 8.62
CA ASP A 222 -10.37 -18.34 9.62
C ASP A 222 -10.72 -17.28 10.68
N ARG A 223 -11.61 -16.36 10.31
CA ARG A 223 -12.01 -15.18 11.07
C ARG A 223 -13.53 -14.98 11.06
N ALA A 224 -13.96 -13.91 11.74
CA ALA A 224 -15.38 -13.52 11.81
C ALA A 224 -15.98 -13.34 10.42
N PHE A 225 -15.32 -12.56 9.56
CA PHE A 225 -15.68 -12.38 8.16
C PHE A 225 -14.73 -13.19 7.29
N ARG A 226 -15.29 -14.06 6.44
CA ARG A 226 -14.58 -15.01 5.58
C ARG A 226 -15.43 -15.31 4.35
N ILE A 227 -14.81 -15.89 3.32
CA ILE A 227 -15.51 -16.33 2.11
C ILE A 227 -16.64 -17.30 2.49
N GLY A 228 -17.81 -17.12 1.88
CA GLY A 228 -19.03 -17.88 2.15
C GLY A 228 -20.13 -17.03 2.76
N GLU A 229 -21.12 -17.69 3.35
CA GLU A 229 -22.25 -17.02 3.99
C GLU A 229 -21.88 -16.59 5.41
N VAL A 230 -21.85 -15.28 5.64
CA VAL A 230 -21.57 -14.68 6.95
C VAL A 230 -22.63 -13.64 7.31
N PRO A 231 -23.11 -13.60 8.57
CA PRO A 231 -23.96 -12.51 9.02
C PRO A 231 -23.13 -11.22 9.13
N VAL A 232 -23.57 -10.16 8.49
CA VAL A 232 -22.91 -8.84 8.56
C VAL A 232 -23.90 -7.82 9.11
N GLY A 233 -23.54 -7.15 10.20
CA GLY A 233 -24.36 -6.11 10.82
C GLY A 233 -24.40 -4.83 9.99
N PHE A 234 -25.48 -4.07 10.13
CA PHE A 234 -25.57 -2.72 9.55
C PHE A 234 -24.88 -1.65 10.40
N ASN A 235 -24.75 -1.90 11.71
CA ASN A 235 -24.25 -0.95 12.70
C ASN A 235 -23.68 -1.70 13.92
N PRO A 236 -22.75 -1.09 14.70
CA PRO A 236 -22.37 -1.62 16.01
C PRO A 236 -23.55 -1.86 16.96
N ASP A 237 -24.62 -1.04 16.85
CA ASP A 237 -25.86 -1.30 17.55
C ASP A 237 -26.59 -2.52 16.94
N THR A 238 -26.61 -3.62 17.69
CA THR A 238 -27.30 -4.85 17.31
C THR A 238 -28.81 -4.67 17.04
N GLY A 239 -29.43 -3.62 17.59
CA GLY A 239 -30.83 -3.27 17.31
C GLY A 239 -31.09 -2.89 15.85
N CYS A 240 -30.05 -2.48 15.13
CA CYS A 240 -30.13 -2.18 13.69
C CYS A 240 -30.21 -3.43 12.81
N GLY A 241 -29.91 -4.61 13.35
CA GLY A 241 -30.00 -5.88 12.64
C GLY A 241 -28.82 -6.17 11.71
N SER A 242 -28.99 -7.24 10.93
CA SER A 242 -27.98 -7.78 10.01
C SER A 242 -28.67 -8.54 8.87
N THR A 243 -27.92 -8.82 7.80
CA THR A 243 -28.30 -9.81 6.79
C THR A 243 -27.16 -10.80 6.58
N VAL A 244 -27.48 -11.96 6.00
CA VAL A 244 -26.47 -12.91 5.54
C VAL A 244 -25.91 -12.40 4.22
N VAL A 245 -24.61 -12.13 4.20
CA VAL A 245 -23.86 -11.73 3.01
C VAL A 245 -23.10 -12.96 2.51
N LYS A 246 -23.19 -13.23 1.22
CA LYS A 246 -22.38 -14.24 0.54
C LYS A 246 -21.08 -13.58 0.07
N VAL A 247 -20.07 -13.57 0.92
CA VAL A 247 -18.75 -13.02 0.59
C VAL A 247 -18.06 -13.93 -0.43
N VAL A 248 -17.74 -13.40 -1.60
CA VAL A 248 -17.29 -14.23 -2.74
C VAL A 248 -15.77 -14.36 -2.84
N ASN A 249 -15.01 -13.42 -2.29
CA ASN A 249 -13.56 -13.39 -2.44
C ASN A 249 -12.82 -12.91 -1.17
N GLN A 250 -11.50 -13.03 -1.19
CA GLN A 250 -10.66 -12.76 -0.02
C GLN A 250 -10.53 -11.26 0.25
N ALA A 251 -10.46 -10.43 -0.80
CA ALA A 251 -10.40 -8.98 -0.68
C ALA A 251 -11.63 -8.39 0.05
N THR A 252 -12.84 -8.85 -0.30
CA THR A 252 -14.07 -8.44 0.37
C THR A 252 -14.09 -8.91 1.83
N ALA A 253 -13.66 -10.14 2.11
CA ALA A 253 -13.51 -10.62 3.48
C ALA A 253 -12.52 -9.75 4.29
N ASN A 254 -11.40 -9.34 3.68
CA ASN A 254 -10.41 -8.48 4.32
C ASN A 254 -10.97 -7.10 4.66
N LEU A 255 -11.77 -6.51 3.76
CA LEU A 255 -12.42 -5.21 4.01
C LEU A 255 -13.40 -5.28 5.19
N TYR A 256 -14.21 -6.33 5.31
CA TYR A 256 -15.06 -6.51 6.49
C TYR A 256 -14.26 -6.75 7.79
N ASN A 257 -13.16 -7.49 7.73
CA ASN A 257 -12.28 -7.63 8.91
C ASN A 257 -11.61 -6.30 9.30
N TYR A 258 -11.46 -5.35 8.37
CA TYR A 258 -10.93 -4.02 8.62
C TYR A 258 -12.00 -3.01 9.08
N THR A 259 -13.20 -3.07 8.50
CA THR A 259 -14.32 -2.16 8.79
C THR A 259 -15.62 -2.98 8.84
N PRO A 260 -16.05 -3.42 10.04
CA PRO A 260 -16.93 -4.57 10.18
C PRO A 260 -18.43 -4.24 10.08
N TYR A 261 -18.90 -3.56 9.03
CA TYR A 261 -20.32 -3.33 8.77
C TYR A 261 -20.63 -3.17 7.28
N GLN A 262 -21.86 -3.52 6.88
CA GLN A 262 -22.41 -3.24 5.54
C GLN A 262 -23.38 -2.05 5.60
N PRO A 263 -23.54 -1.27 4.52
CA PRO A 263 -24.55 -0.21 4.48
C PRO A 263 -25.96 -0.81 4.54
N ASN A 264 -26.89 -0.07 5.14
CA ASN A 264 -28.31 -0.41 5.12
C ASN A 264 -29.01 0.25 3.92
N LYS A 265 -30.31 -0.02 3.78
CA LYS A 265 -31.12 0.55 2.68
C LYS A 265 -31.14 2.09 2.68
N ALA A 266 -31.11 2.73 3.86
CA ALA A 266 -31.13 4.19 3.95
C ALA A 266 -29.82 4.80 3.41
N ALA A 267 -28.67 4.22 3.76
CA ALA A 267 -27.37 4.63 3.22
C ALA A 267 -27.27 4.43 1.70
N LEU A 268 -27.82 3.33 1.16
CA LEU A 268 -27.81 3.06 -0.28
C LEU A 268 -28.76 3.96 -1.07
N ALA A 269 -29.86 4.42 -0.47
CA ALA A 269 -30.84 5.29 -1.14
C ALA A 269 -30.34 6.74 -1.35
N ASP A 270 -29.37 7.21 -0.54
CA ASP A 270 -28.71 8.50 -0.71
C ASP A 270 -27.21 8.37 -0.42
N LEU A 271 -26.44 8.06 -1.47
CA LEU A 271 -24.99 7.82 -1.40
C LEU A 271 -24.16 9.03 -0.96
N LYS A 272 -24.76 10.23 -0.90
CA LYS A 272 -24.11 11.45 -0.41
C LYS A 272 -24.61 11.88 0.96
N GLY A 273 -25.67 11.25 1.45
CA GLY A 273 -26.31 11.55 2.72
C GLY A 273 -25.76 10.72 3.87
N GLU A 274 -26.13 11.12 5.08
CA GLU A 274 -25.75 10.41 6.31
C GLU A 274 -26.61 9.15 6.54
N GLY A 275 -27.74 9.00 5.84
CA GLY A 275 -28.70 7.93 6.06
C GLY A 275 -29.54 8.12 7.34
N ASP A 276 -29.83 7.02 8.03
CA ASP A 276 -30.55 6.96 9.32
C ASP A 276 -29.62 6.52 10.48
N GLY A 277 -30.16 6.39 11.70
CA GLY A 277 -29.39 5.99 12.88
C GLY A 277 -28.74 4.60 12.82
N CYS A 278 -29.08 3.79 11.81
CA CYS A 278 -28.52 2.47 11.57
C CYS A 278 -27.58 2.42 10.37
N SER A 279 -27.35 3.56 9.72
CA SER A 279 -26.50 3.66 8.55
C SER A 279 -25.03 3.63 8.93
N THR A 280 -24.24 2.80 8.26
CA THR A 280 -22.78 2.83 8.29
C THR A 280 -22.24 2.95 6.88
N HIS A 281 -21.15 3.71 6.74
CA HIS A 281 -20.65 4.13 5.44
C HIS A 281 -19.24 3.62 5.13
N GLY A 282 -18.65 2.79 5.99
CA GLY A 282 -17.25 2.36 5.83
C GLY A 282 -16.98 1.70 4.48
N ASN A 283 -17.53 0.49 4.28
CA ASN A 283 -17.35 -0.25 3.03
C ASN A 283 -18.02 0.44 1.84
N LEU A 284 -19.12 1.17 2.06
CA LEU A 284 -19.77 1.98 1.03
C LEU A 284 -18.84 3.10 0.52
N ASN A 285 -18.22 3.86 1.42
CA ASN A 285 -17.28 4.92 1.06
C ASN A 285 -16.03 4.36 0.40
N PHE A 286 -15.55 3.20 0.82
CA PHE A 286 -14.44 2.53 0.12
C PHE A 286 -14.81 2.27 -1.35
N TRP A 287 -15.95 1.64 -1.57
CA TRP A 287 -16.45 1.34 -2.91
C TRP A 287 -16.68 2.61 -3.74
N LEU A 288 -17.36 3.62 -3.19
CA LEU A 288 -17.60 4.90 -3.88
C LEU A 288 -16.29 5.60 -4.27
N LEU A 289 -15.32 5.65 -3.35
CA LEU A 289 -14.02 6.29 -3.61
C LEU A 289 -13.22 5.52 -4.66
N TYR A 290 -13.17 4.19 -4.58
CA TYR A 290 -12.48 3.37 -5.58
C TYR A 290 -13.13 3.54 -6.95
N SER A 291 -14.45 3.40 -7.03
CA SER A 291 -15.23 3.57 -8.26
C SER A 291 -14.99 4.93 -8.91
N LYS A 292 -15.03 5.99 -8.10
CA LYS A 292 -14.79 7.37 -8.55
C LYS A 292 -13.38 7.59 -9.11
N TRP A 293 -12.37 7.01 -8.50
CA TRP A 293 -10.97 7.29 -8.85
C TRP A 293 -10.39 6.35 -9.89
N PHE A 294 -10.83 5.09 -9.88
CA PHE A 294 -10.16 4.01 -10.61
C PHE A 294 -11.12 3.16 -11.46
N GLY A 295 -12.42 3.47 -11.45
CA GLY A 295 -13.44 2.73 -12.18
C GLY A 295 -13.92 1.48 -11.45
N ALA A 296 -14.55 0.57 -12.19
CA ALA A 296 -15.25 -0.60 -11.63
C ALA A 296 -14.35 -1.46 -10.70
N PRO A 297 -14.73 -1.64 -9.42
CA PRO A 297 -13.90 -2.29 -8.41
C PRO A 297 -13.87 -3.82 -8.53
N ASP A 298 -14.85 -4.42 -9.18
CA ASP A 298 -15.06 -5.86 -9.31
C ASP A 298 -14.43 -6.48 -10.58
N THR A 299 -13.64 -5.70 -11.33
CA THR A 299 -13.06 -6.17 -12.59
C THR A 299 -12.08 -7.34 -12.42
N GLU A 300 -12.25 -8.36 -13.24
CA GLU A 300 -11.35 -9.50 -13.43
C GLU A 300 -10.82 -9.51 -14.87
N PRO A 301 -9.58 -9.06 -15.12
CA PRO A 301 -9.11 -8.83 -16.48
C PRO A 301 -8.74 -10.11 -17.24
N TYR A 302 -8.44 -11.21 -16.53
CA TYR A 302 -8.02 -12.45 -17.16
C TYR A 302 -9.15 -13.49 -17.15
N PRO A 303 -9.47 -14.09 -18.30
CA PRO A 303 -10.37 -15.24 -18.34
C PRO A 303 -9.85 -16.41 -17.48
N THR A 304 -10.77 -17.20 -16.92
CA THR A 304 -10.45 -18.34 -16.03
C THR A 304 -9.50 -19.38 -16.63
N VAL A 305 -9.38 -19.45 -17.96
CA VAL A 305 -8.42 -20.31 -18.67
C VAL A 305 -6.95 -19.98 -18.35
N PHE A 306 -6.63 -18.73 -17.98
CA PHE A 306 -5.28 -18.32 -17.57
C PHE A 306 -4.95 -18.71 -16.11
N GLY A 307 -5.88 -19.38 -15.44
CA GLY A 307 -5.73 -19.86 -14.07
C GLY A 307 -6.01 -18.80 -13.01
N PRO A 308 -6.24 -19.22 -11.76
CA PRO A 308 -6.67 -18.34 -10.68
C PRO A 308 -5.61 -17.29 -10.30
N CYS A 309 -4.33 -17.57 -10.52
CA CYS A 309 -3.26 -16.68 -10.09
C CYS A 309 -3.12 -15.43 -10.96
N ALA A 310 -3.58 -15.46 -12.22
CA ALA A 310 -3.58 -14.27 -13.09
C ALA A 310 -4.52 -13.18 -12.55
N ASN A 311 -5.65 -13.58 -11.96
CA ASN A 311 -6.57 -12.69 -11.25
C ASN A 311 -6.27 -12.57 -9.75
N LEU A 312 -5.12 -13.07 -9.29
CA LEU A 312 -4.71 -13.02 -7.88
C LEU A 312 -5.74 -13.64 -6.92
N VAL A 313 -6.51 -14.65 -7.36
CA VAL A 313 -7.57 -15.28 -6.56
C VAL A 313 -7.01 -15.74 -5.21
N GLY A 314 -7.68 -15.37 -4.12
CA GLY A 314 -7.24 -15.62 -2.75
C GLY A 314 -6.09 -14.71 -2.28
N GLY A 315 -5.78 -13.66 -3.03
CA GLY A 315 -4.68 -12.74 -2.77
C GLY A 315 -3.29 -13.33 -2.99
N GLN A 316 -3.18 -14.33 -3.87
CA GLN A 316 -1.93 -15.03 -4.14
C GLN A 316 -1.44 -14.77 -5.56
N PRO A 317 -0.21 -14.27 -5.76
CA PRO A 317 0.38 -14.19 -7.09
C PRO A 317 0.67 -15.58 -7.64
N CYS A 318 0.94 -15.67 -8.95
CA CYS A 318 1.46 -16.90 -9.52
C CYS A 318 2.79 -17.24 -8.84
N ALA A 319 2.89 -18.45 -8.28
CA ALA A 319 4.16 -18.93 -7.77
C ALA A 319 5.17 -18.96 -8.92
N SER A 320 6.35 -18.37 -8.72
CA SER A 320 7.47 -18.61 -9.63
C SER A 320 7.68 -20.13 -9.73
N PRO A 321 7.84 -20.69 -10.94
CA PRO A 321 8.20 -22.09 -11.08
C PRO A 321 9.48 -22.33 -10.28
N ARG A 322 9.43 -23.14 -9.22
CA ARG A 322 10.66 -23.65 -8.61
C ARG A 322 11.25 -24.65 -9.60
N TRP A 323 12.43 -24.35 -10.11
CA TRP A 323 13.16 -25.33 -10.89
C TRP A 323 13.81 -26.31 -9.91
N VAL A 324 13.88 -27.59 -10.27
CA VAL A 324 14.46 -28.66 -9.43
C VAL A 324 15.90 -28.34 -8.99
N LEU A 325 16.58 -27.39 -9.65
CA LEU A 325 17.93 -26.94 -9.30
C LEU A 325 17.96 -25.96 -8.10
N ASP A 326 16.87 -25.26 -7.79
CA ASP A 326 16.79 -24.34 -6.65
C ASP A 326 16.84 -25.10 -5.31
N ASP A 327 16.47 -26.39 -5.30
CA ASP A 327 16.54 -27.26 -4.11
C ASP A 327 17.95 -27.84 -3.88
N VAL A 328 18.89 -27.68 -4.82
CA VAL A 328 20.24 -28.22 -4.72
C VAL A 328 21.18 -27.23 -4.02
N GLU A 329 21.00 -25.93 -4.24
CA GLU A 329 21.81 -24.88 -3.59
C GLU A 329 21.53 -24.76 -2.08
N ASP A 330 20.31 -25.08 -1.62
CA ASP A 330 19.94 -25.08 -0.20
C ASP A 330 20.54 -26.26 0.60
N VAL A 331 21.05 -27.29 -0.09
CA VAL A 331 21.69 -28.46 0.55
C VAL A 331 23.19 -28.25 0.72
N GLU A 332 23.84 -27.47 -0.14
CA GLU A 332 25.28 -27.16 -0.03
C GLU A 332 25.60 -26.03 0.97
N ALA A 333 24.57 -25.31 1.45
CA ALA A 333 24.70 -24.23 2.43
C ALA A 333 24.43 -24.64 3.90
N ARG A 334 24.27 -25.94 4.19
CA ARG A 334 24.10 -26.51 5.54
C ARG A 334 25.28 -27.37 5.95
#